data_AF-A0A2E7HI68-F1
#
_entry.id   AF-A0A2E7HI68-F1
#
_cell.length_a   1.000
_cell.length_b   1.000
_cell.length_c   1.000
_cell.angle_alpha   90.00
_cell.angle_beta   90.00
_cell.angle_gamma   90.00
#
_symmetry.space_group_name_H-M   'P 1'
#
loop_
_entity.id
_entity.type
_entity.pdbx_description
1 polymer ?
#
loop_
_entity_poly.entity_id
_entity_poly.type
_entity_poly.pdbx_seq_one_letter_code
_entity_poly.pdbx_strand_id
1 'polypeptide(L)' 'MHYRKANGKTAPKVFKLKELTLAPGEQTTLVSKRSLSEKTTRKHHPGDHGIGLLINGQPCGSAGFDLLSP' A
#
# COMPACT_ATOMS: atom_id res chain seq x y z
N MET A 1 -0.50 1.50 2.24
CA MET A 1 0.82 1.93 1.74
C MET A 1 1.46 2.84 2.77
N HIS A 2 2.75 2.71 2.99
CA HIS A 2 3.58 3.55 3.83
C HIS A 2 4.61 4.20 2.91
N TYR A 3 4.36 5.45 2.52
CA TYR A 3 5.23 6.16 1.58
C TYR A 3 6.38 6.82 2.31
N ARG A 4 7.60 6.68 1.79
CA ARG A 4 8.74 7.48 2.22
C ARG A 4 8.53 8.96 1.91
N LYS A 5 8.80 9.81 2.89
CA LYS A 5 8.78 11.28 2.78
C LYS A 5 10.19 11.81 2.53
N ALA A 6 10.28 13.10 2.16
CA ALA A 6 11.55 13.80 1.98
C ALA A 6 12.49 13.71 3.21
N ASN A 7 11.94 13.61 4.42
CA ASN A 7 12.71 13.48 5.66
C ASN A 7 13.10 12.02 6.01
N GLY A 8 12.95 11.08 5.07
CA GLY A 8 13.33 9.68 5.24
C GLY A 8 12.36 8.84 6.08
N LYS A 9 11.34 9.43 6.72
CA LYS A 9 10.33 8.68 7.46
C LYS A 9 9.22 8.19 6.53
N THR A 10 8.61 7.06 6.84
CA THR A 10 7.42 6.59 6.13
C THR A 10 6.14 7.15 6.76
N ALA A 11 5.09 7.32 5.94
CA ALA A 11 3.77 7.78 6.38
C ALA A 11 2.65 6.98 5.71
N PRO A 12 1.59 6.60 6.46
CA PRO A 12 0.52 5.80 5.91
C PRO A 12 -0.34 6.61 4.94
N LYS A 13 -0.71 5.96 3.83
CA LYS A 13 -1.85 6.33 2.99
C LYS A 13 -2.71 5.09 2.78
N VAL A 14 -3.93 5.18 3.29
CA VAL A 14 -4.96 4.14 3.14
C VAL A 14 -5.67 4.33 1.81
N PHE A 15 -5.92 3.21 1.12
CA PHE A 15 -6.69 3.13 -0.12
C PHE A 15 -7.75 2.06 0.07
N LYS A 16 -8.99 2.31 -0.38
CA LYS A 16 -10.02 1.26 -0.41
C LYS A 16 -9.61 0.20 -1.44
N LEU A 17 -9.55 -1.06 -1.01
CA LEU A 17 -9.23 -2.19 -1.89
C LEU A 17 -10.53 -2.77 -2.49
N LYS A 18 -11.42 -3.28 -1.64
CA LYS A 18 -12.70 -3.87 -2.01
C LYS A 18 -13.61 -3.91 -0.79
N GLU A 19 -14.91 -4.01 -1.04
CA GLU A 19 -15.94 -4.39 -0.07
C GLU A 19 -16.63 -5.63 -0.64
N LEU A 20 -16.78 -6.66 0.18
CA LEU A 20 -17.28 -7.97 -0.21
C LEU A 20 -17.81 -8.72 1.02
N THR A 21 -18.66 -9.70 0.78
CA THR A 21 -19.14 -10.66 1.78
C THR A 21 -18.58 -12.03 1.39
N LEU A 22 -17.99 -12.75 2.34
CA LEU A 22 -17.54 -14.13 2.14
C LEU A 22 -18.46 -15.09 2.91
N ALA A 23 -18.87 -16.17 2.26
CA ALA A 23 -19.51 -17.29 2.93
C ALA A 23 -18.51 -18.08 3.78
N PRO A 24 -18.96 -18.92 4.72
CA PRO A 24 -18.07 -19.79 5.49
C PRO A 24 -17.20 -20.66 4.58
N GLY A 25 -15.87 -20.57 4.77
CA GLY A 25 -14.89 -21.31 3.97
C GLY A 25 -14.60 -20.73 2.58
N GLU A 26 -15.30 -19.68 2.16
CA GLU A 26 -15.04 -19.03 0.88
C GLU A 26 -13.69 -18.31 0.89
N GLN A 27 -12.94 -18.45 -0.21
CA GLN A 27 -11.67 -17.77 -0.43
C GLN A 27 -11.77 -16.90 -1.66
N THR A 28 -11.09 -15.75 -1.63
CA THR A 28 -11.01 -14.85 -2.76
C THR A 28 -9.60 -14.31 -2.92
N THR A 29 -9.21 -14.02 -4.15
CA THR A 29 -7.94 -13.36 -4.47
C THR A 29 -8.22 -11.94 -4.92
N LEU A 30 -7.61 -10.97 -4.25
CA LEU A 30 -7.72 -9.55 -4.58
C LEU A 30 -6.41 -9.06 -5.17
N VAL A 31 -6.51 -8.35 -6.30
CA VAL A 31 -5.36 -7.73 -6.96
C VAL A 31 -5.60 -6.23 -7.10
N SER A 32 -4.61 -5.43 -6.74
CA SER A 32 -4.63 -3.98 -6.98
C SER A 32 -3.25 -3.50 -7.40
N LYS A 33 -3.23 -2.60 -8.38
CA LYS A 33 -2.01 -1.97 -8.88
C LYS A 33 -1.97 -0.53 -8.44
N ARG A 34 -0.83 -0.05 -7.95
CA ARG A 34 -0.58 1.36 -7.63
C ARG A 34 0.58 1.87 -8.49
N SER A 35 0.35 2.96 -9.22
CA SER A 35 1.43 3.62 -9.94
C SER A 35 2.33 4.37 -8.96
N LEU A 36 3.64 4.25 -9.16
CA LEU A 36 4.68 5.06 -8.52
C LEU A 36 5.31 6.07 -9.49
N SER A 37 4.70 6.25 -10.67
CA SER A 37 5.06 7.33 -11.60
C SER A 37 4.95 8.69 -10.92
N GLU A 38 5.89 9.59 -11.17
CA GLU A 38 5.77 10.97 -10.69
C GLU A 38 4.49 11.62 -11.25
N LYS A 39 3.72 12.25 -10.35
CA LYS A 39 2.52 13.02 -10.67
C LYS A 39 2.58 14.35 -9.94
N THR A 40 1.94 15.37 -10.48
CA THR A 40 1.88 16.72 -9.86
C THR A 40 1.35 16.70 -8.42
N THR A 41 0.48 15.74 -8.09
CA THR A 41 -0.16 15.62 -6.78
C THR A 41 0.62 14.77 -5.78
N ARG A 42 1.71 14.09 -6.21
CA ARG A 42 2.51 13.25 -5.33
C ARG A 42 3.92 13.02 -5.86
N LYS A 43 4.90 13.51 -5.10
CA LYS A 43 6.30 13.15 -5.26
C LYS A 43 6.58 11.83 -4.53
N HIS A 44 7.29 10.92 -5.19
CA HIS A 44 7.78 9.69 -4.59
C HIS A 44 9.28 9.86 -4.28
N HIS A 45 9.71 9.38 -3.11
CA HIS A 45 11.10 9.47 -2.69
C HIS A 45 11.75 8.08 -2.76
N PRO A 46 12.96 7.94 -3.32
CA PRO A 46 13.69 6.68 -3.32
C PRO A 46 13.97 6.18 -1.90
N GLY A 47 14.07 4.85 -1.76
CA GLY A 47 14.28 4.14 -0.50
C GLY A 47 13.09 3.27 -0.10
N ASP A 48 12.98 2.96 1.19
CA ASP A 48 12.03 2.00 1.74
C ASP A 48 10.57 2.50 1.67
N HIS A 49 9.70 1.66 1.13
CA HIS A 49 8.25 1.82 1.21
C HIS A 49 7.62 0.54 1.75
N GLY A 50 6.43 0.70 2.33
CA GLY A 50 5.67 -0.40 2.90
C GLY A 50 4.29 -0.58 2.29
N ILE A 51 3.81 -1.80 2.28
CA ILE A 51 2.42 -2.17 2.00
C ILE A 51 1.92 -2.87 3.25
N GLY A 52 0.74 -2.48 3.73
CA GLY A 52 0.05 -3.11 4.84
C GLY A 52 -1.39 -3.41 4.41
N LEU A 53 -1.87 -4.59 4.78
CA LEU A 53 -3.25 -5.01 4.54
C LEU A 53 -4.09 -4.73 5.78
N LEU A 54 -5.21 -4.04 5.58
CA LEU A 54 -6.22 -3.82 6.61
C LEU A 54 -7.50 -4.56 6.21
N ILE A 55 -7.96 -5.48 7.06
CA ILE A 55 -9.27 -6.14 6.92
C ILE A 55 -10.12 -5.70 8.11
N ASN A 56 -11.27 -5.09 7.84
CA ASN A 56 -12.16 -4.56 8.89
C ASN A 56 -11.45 -3.63 9.89
N GLY A 57 -10.48 -2.84 9.39
CA GLY A 57 -9.67 -1.92 10.20
C GLY A 57 -8.48 -2.56 10.93
N GLN A 58 -8.32 -3.88 10.88
CA GLN A 58 -7.26 -4.61 11.57
C GLN A 58 -6.08 -4.94 10.63
N PRO A 59 -4.82 -4.79 11.07
CA PRO A 59 -3.65 -5.22 10.31
C PRO A 59 -3.60 -6.74 10.16
N CYS A 60 -3.48 -7.22 8.92
CA CYS A 60 -3.46 -8.66 8.61
C CYS A 60 -2.18 -9.13 7.90
N GLY A 61 -1.24 -8.23 7.63
CA GLY A 61 0.03 -8.55 6.99
C GLY A 61 0.67 -7.32 6.37
N SER A 62 1.97 -7.43 6.08
CA SER A 62 2.74 -6.36 5.45
C SER A 62 3.83 -6.90 4.53
N ALA A 63 4.26 -6.06 3.60
CA ALA A 63 5.39 -6.31 2.72
C ALA A 63 6.15 -4.99 2.52
N GLY A 64 7.48 -5.07 2.39
CA GLY A 64 8.34 -3.94 2.07
C GLY A 64 8.83 -3.99 0.63
N PHE A 65 9.16 -2.83 0.07
CA PHE A 65 9.87 -2.73 -1.20
C PHE A 65 10.70 -1.44 -1.23
N ASP A 66 11.82 -1.48 -1.96
CA ASP A 66 12.61 -0.27 -2.22
C ASP A 66 12.19 0.36 -3.54
N LEU A 67 11.91 1.66 -3.49
CA LEU A 67 11.80 2.46 -4.70
C LEU A 67 13.19 2.93 -5.10
N LEU A 68 13.64 2.49 -6.27
CA LEU A 68 14.92 2.93 -6.82
C LEU A 68 14.81 4.38 -7.32
N SER A 69 15.95 5.08 -7.32
CA SER A 69 16.07 6.34 -8.04
C SER A 69 15.80 6.08 -9.53
N PRO A 70 15.08 6.98 -10.22
CA PRO A 70 14.92 6.91 -11.66
C PRO A 70 16.27 7.01 -12.40
#